data_AF-A0A845ZD42-F1
#
_entry.id   AF-A0A845ZD42-F1
#
_cell.length_a   1.000
_cell.length_b   1.000
_cell.length_c   1.000
_cell.angle_alpha   90.00
_cell.angle_beta   90.00
_cell.angle_gamma   90.00
#
_symmetry.space_group_name_H-M   'P 1'
#
loop_
_entity.id
_entity.type
_entity.pdbx_description
1 polymer ?
#
loop_
_entity_poly.entity_id
_entity_poly.type
_entity_poly.pdbx_seq_one_letter_code
_entity_poly.pdbx_strand_id
1 'polypeptide(L)' 'MTTVSVELPIGSFSALRKNPQEFVREMRIAAAVKWYELGEISQGKAAEIAG' A
#
# COMPACT_ATOMS: atom_id res chain seq x y z
N MET A 1 -1.82 -16.03 4.17
CA MET A 1 -1.33 -14.62 4.22
C MET A 1 0.17 -14.66 4.41
N THR A 2 0.88 -13.72 3.78
CA THR A 2 2.35 -13.63 3.82
C THR A 2 2.75 -12.28 4.42
N THR A 3 3.70 -12.27 5.34
CA THR A 3 4.22 -11.03 5.95
C THR A 3 5.51 -10.61 5.26
N VAL A 4 5.61 -9.33 4.91
CA VAL A 4 6.81 -8.73 4.32
C VAL A 4 7.22 -7.54 5.19
N SER A 5 8.52 -7.43 5.47
CA SER A 5 9.11 -6.29 6.17
C SER A 5 9.68 -5.30 5.15
N VAL A 6 9.40 -4.01 5.34
CA VAL A 6 9.88 -2.93 4.46
C VAL A 6 10.52 -1.86 5.33
N GLU A 7 11.74 -1.44 4.96
CA GLU A 7 12.42 -0.30 5.57
C GLU A 7 11.96 0.99 4.87
N LEU A 8 11.60 2.00 5.68
CA LEU A 8 11.17 3.30 5.19
C LEU A 8 12.00 4.41 5.85
N PRO A 9 12.20 5.55 5.17
CA PRO A 9 12.79 6.73 5.78
C PRO A 9 12.06 7.12 7.08
N ILE A 10 12.80 7.56 8.09
CA ILE A 10 12.29 7.91 9.43
C ILE A 10 11.12 8.91 9.38
N GLY A 11 11.13 9.83 8.41
CA GLY A 11 10.09 10.86 8.24
C GLY A 11 8.84 10.43 7.45
N SER A 12 8.77 9.20 6.93
CA SER A 12 7.69 8.76 6.03
C SER A 12 6.31 8.85 6.68
N PHE A 13 6.24 8.48 7.97
CA PHE A 13 5.01 8.51 8.75
C PHE A 13 4.57 9.94 9.09
N SER A 14 5.53 10.82 9.39
CA SER A 14 5.26 12.22 9.74
C SER A 14 4.76 13.06 8.57
N ALA A 15 5.19 12.74 7.34
CA ALA A 15 4.76 13.48 6.15
C ALA A 15 3.23 13.43 5.94
N LEU A 16 2.61 12.30 6.30
CA LEU A 16 1.15 12.10 6.20
C LEU A 16 0.44 12.15 7.56
N ARG A 17 1.17 12.45 8.64
CA ARG A 17 0.66 12.45 10.03
C ARG A 17 -0.09 11.16 10.39
N LYS A 18 0.46 10.02 10.00
CA LYS A 18 -0.14 8.69 10.20
C LYS A 18 0.74 7.82 11.09
N ASN A 19 0.13 6.93 11.86
CA ASN A 19 0.89 5.87 12.51
C ASN A 19 1.35 4.81 11.48
N PRO A 20 2.30 3.93 11.83
CA PRO A 20 2.81 2.93 10.88
C PRO A 20 1.74 2.01 10.29
N GLN A 21 0.72 1.62 11.08
CA GLN A 21 -0.34 0.71 10.63
C GLN A 21 -1.25 1.39 9.59
N GLU A 22 -1.66 2.64 9.85
CA GLU A 22 -2.44 3.45 8.92
C GLU A 22 -1.67 3.72 7.62
N PHE A 23 -0.39 4.07 7.76
CA PHE A 23 0.49 4.33 6.63
C PHE A 23 0.61 3.10 5.71
N VAL A 24 0.89 1.92 6.28
CA VAL A 24 1.05 0.68 5.50
C VAL A 24 -0.27 0.28 4.84
N ARG A 25 -1.41 0.42 5.54
CA ARG A 25 -2.73 0.15 4.96
C ARG A 25 -2.98 1.01 3.73
N GLU A 26 -2.74 2.30 3.83
CA GLU A 26 -2.95 3.22 2.70
C GLU A 26 -1.93 3.04 1.59
N MET A 27 -0.67 2.77 1.92
CA MET A 27 0.37 2.46 0.94
C MET A 27 -0.03 1.24 0.11
N ARG A 28 -0.59 0.21 0.73
CA ARG A 28 -1.10 -0.99 0.04
C ARG A 28 -2.25 -0.66 -0.92
N ILE A 29 -3.20 0.15 -0.49
CA ILE A 29 -4.32 0.60 -1.32
C ILE A 29 -3.80 1.44 -2.50
N ALA A 30 -2.91 2.40 -2.24
CA ALA A 30 -2.32 3.25 -3.27
C ALA A 30 -1.56 2.42 -4.33
N ALA A 31 -0.81 1.41 -3.89
CA ALA A 31 -0.14 0.48 -4.80
C ALA A 31 -1.13 -0.32 -5.64
N ALA A 32 -2.18 -0.88 -5.03
CA ALA A 32 -3.22 -1.63 -5.75
C ALA A 32 -3.93 -0.77 -6.81
N VAL A 33 -4.27 0.48 -6.45
CA VAL A 33 -4.87 1.45 -7.39
C VAL A 33 -3.91 1.73 -8.54
N LYS A 34 -2.63 1.99 -8.24
CA LYS A 34 -1.66 2.34 -9.27
C LYS A 34 -1.38 1.19 -10.24
N TRP A 35 -1.22 -0.02 -9.74
CA TRP A 35 -1.02 -1.20 -10.59
C TRP A 35 -2.23 -1.50 -11.47
N TYR A 36 -3.45 -1.28 -10.96
CA TYR A 36 -4.65 -1.40 -11.78
C TYR A 36 -4.72 -0.30 -12.85
N GLU A 37 -4.45 0.95 -12.49
CA GLU A 37 -4.40 2.09 -13.43
C GLU A 37 -3.39 1.84 -14.57
N LEU A 38 -2.25 1.22 -14.24
CA LEU A 38 -1.21 0.85 -15.21
C LEU A 38 -1.54 -0.41 -16.03
N GLY A 39 -2.62 -1.12 -15.71
CA GLY A 39 -3.00 -2.37 -16.38
C GLY A 39 -2.14 -3.58 -16.02
N GLU A 40 -1.33 -3.49 -14.96
CA GLU A 40 -0.46 -4.59 -14.51
C GLU A 40 -1.23 -5.70 -13.79
N ILE A 41 -2.36 -5.34 -13.17
CA ILE A 41 -3.23 -6.28 -12.46
C ILE A 41 -4.69 -6.05 -12.84
N SER A 42 -5.51 -7.10 -12.71
CA SER A 42 -6.96 -7.00 -12.89
C SER A 42 -7.63 -6.27 -11.71
N GLN A 43 -8.84 -5.76 -11.92
CA GLN A 43 -9.65 -5.14 -10.86
C GLN A 43 -9.85 -6.07 -9.65
N GLY A 44 -10.13 -7.36 -9.88
CA GLY A 44 -10.32 -8.33 -8.80
C GLY A 44 -9.04 -8.54 -7.98
N LYS A 45 -7.87 -8.59 -8.64
CA LYS A 45 -6.59 -8.68 -7.95
C LYS A 45 -6.27 -7.38 -7.18
N ALA A 46 -6.60 -6.22 -7.74
CA ALA A 46 -6.46 -4.95 -7.04
C ALA A 46 -7.31 -4.88 -5.77
N ALA A 47 -8.56 -5.38 -5.82
CA ALA A 47 -9.43 -5.46 -4.64
C ALA A 47 -8.86 -6.41 -3.57
N GLU A 48 -8.36 -7.59 -3.98
CA GLU A 48 -7.71 -8.54 -3.07
C GLU A 48 -6.47 -7.95 -2.39
N ILE A 49 -5.64 -7.21 -3.13
CA ILE A 49 -4.44 -6.55 -2.60
C ILE A 49 -4.84 -5.38 -1.69
N ALA A 50 -5.81 -4.56 -2.08
CA ALA A 50 -6.30 -3.44 -1.27
C ALA A 50 -6.81 -3.93 0.09
N GLY A 51 -7.41 -5.12 0.12
CA GLY A 51 -7.89 -5.83 1.30
C GLY A 51 -9.27 -5.37 1.76
#